data_AF-A0A2Z1TQ99-F1
#
_entry.id   AF-A0A2Z1TQ99-F1
#
_cell.length_a   1.000
_cell.length_b   1.000
_cell.length_c   1.000
_cell.angle_alpha   90.00
_cell.angle_beta   90.00
_cell.angle_gamma   90.00
#
_symmetry.space_group_name_H-M   'P 1'
#
loop_
_entity.id
_entity.type
_entity.pdbx_description
1 polymer ?
#
loop_
_entity_poly.entity_id
_entity_poly.type
_entity_poly.pdbx_seq_one_letter_code
_entity_poly.pdbx_strand_id
1 'polypeptide(L)' 'MFLERSSYISENQINKVVKIHNGKEFVEVLVIKSIVGIKAGCFAPTRKPRKNKK' A
#
# COMPACT_ATOMS: atom_id res chain seq x y z
N MET A 1 7.22 -1.21 9.98
CA MET A 1 8.02 -1.24 8.73
C MET A 1 7.43 -0.23 7.76
N PHE A 2 8.23 0.56 7.06
CA PHE A 2 7.76 1.55 6.08
C PHE A 2 8.18 1.14 4.67
N LEU A 3 7.32 1.38 3.67
CA LEU A 3 7.60 1.14 2.25
C LEU A 3 7.36 2.42 1.46
N GLU A 4 8.29 2.70 0.55
CA GLU A 4 8.14 3.78 -0.42
C GLU A 4 7.18 3.37 -1.54
N ARG A 5 6.36 4.29 -2.03
CA ARG A 5 5.34 3.98 -3.05
C ARG A 5 5.91 3.43 -4.36
N SER A 6 7.13 3.82 -4.71
CA SER A 6 7.85 3.38 -5.92
C SER A 6 8.48 2.00 -5.77
N SER A 7 8.63 1.50 -4.54
CA SER A 7 9.29 0.23 -4.25
C SER A 7 8.38 -0.98 -4.47
N TYR A 8 9.01 -2.10 -4.82
CA TYR A 8 8.35 -3.40 -4.96
C TYR A 8 8.30 -4.12 -3.61
N ILE A 9 7.19 -4.81 -3.37
CA ILE A 9 7.03 -5.66 -2.19
C ILE A 9 7.93 -6.89 -2.34
N SER A 10 8.79 -7.13 -1.35
CA SER A 10 9.72 -8.26 -1.33
C SER A 10 9.19 -9.45 -0.53
N GLU A 11 9.68 -10.66 -0.83
CA GLU A 11 9.28 -11.89 -0.13
C GLU A 11 9.56 -11.83 1.38
N ASN A 12 10.60 -11.11 1.80
CA ASN A 12 10.97 -10.92 3.20
C ASN A 12 9.91 -10.17 4.03
N GLN A 13 8.93 -9.58 3.35
CA GLN A 13 7.84 -8.82 3.97
C GLN A 13 6.58 -9.66 4.19
N ILE A 14 6.51 -10.90 3.69
CA ILE A 14 5.35 -11.78 3.88
C ILE A 14 5.02 -11.94 5.37
N ASN A 15 3.73 -11.89 5.68
CA ASN A 15 3.15 -11.94 7.04
C ASN A 15 3.55 -10.77 7.96
N LYS A 16 4.08 -9.68 7.40
CA LYS A 16 4.35 -8.44 8.15
C LYS A 16 3.35 -7.36 7.74
N VAL A 17 3.06 -6.46 8.68
CA VAL A 17 2.29 -5.24 8.43
C VAL A 17 3.25 -4.13 8.02
N VAL A 18 2.99 -3.56 6.85
CA VAL A 18 3.80 -2.47 6.30
C VAL A 18 2.98 -1.19 6.19
N LYS A 19 3.63 -0.06 6.49
CA LYS A 19 3.04 1.28 6.47
C LYS A 19 3.49 1.99 5.20
N ILE A 20 2.54 2.40 4.36
CA ILE A 20 2.79 3.07 3.08
C ILE A 20 2.17 4.45 3.11
N HIS A 21 2.95 5.49 2.82
CA HIS A 21 2.47 6.88 2.84
C HIS A 21 1.58 7.15 1.61
N ASN A 22 0.36 7.65 1.81
CA ASN A 22 -0.58 7.99 0.72
C ASN A 22 -0.57 9.48 0.35
N GLY A 23 0.35 10.27 0.91
CA GLY A 23 0.42 11.73 0.74
C GLY A 23 -0.14 12.53 1.92
N LYS A 24 -0.86 11.89 2.84
CA LYS A 24 -1.36 12.52 4.07
C LYS A 24 -1.12 11.65 5.31
N GLU A 25 -1.40 10.35 5.18
CA GLU A 25 -1.36 9.38 6.27
C GLU A 25 -0.65 8.09 5.81
N PHE A 26 -0.30 7.24 6.77
CA PHE A 26 0.26 5.92 6.49
C PHE A 26 -0.85 4.87 6.49
N VAL A 27 -1.02 4.19 5.35
CA VAL A 27 -1.93 3.06 5.19
C VAL A 27 -1.21 1.79 5.64
N GLU A 28 -1.82 1.04 6.55
CA GLU A 28 -1.32 -0.26 6.99
C GLU A 28 -1.82 -1.36 6.06
N VAL A 29 -0.89 -2.15 5.54
CA VAL A 29 -1.16 -3.25 4.61
C VAL A 29 -0.50 -4.51 5.13
N LEU A 30 -1.28 -5.58 5.28
CA LEU A 30 -0.77 -6.91 5.58
C LEU A 30 -0.24 -7.55 4.29
N VAL A 31 1.03 -7.95 4.29
CA VAL A 31 1.64 -8.53 3.09
C VAL A 31 1.34 -10.02 3.00
N ILE A 32 0.67 -10.40 1.91
CA ILE A 32 0.34 -11.78 1.54
C ILE A 32 1.20 -12.18 0.33
N LYS A 33 1.45 -13.48 0.14
CA LYS A 33 2.28 -13.98 -0.96
C LYS A 33 1.79 -13.57 -2.36
N SER A 34 0.50 -13.34 -2.54
CA SER A 34 -0.11 -12.93 -3.82
C SER A 34 0.23 -11.50 -4.27
N ILE A 35 0.71 -10.63 -3.36
CA ILE A 35 1.03 -9.23 -3.68
C ILE A 35 2.53 -8.95 -3.79
N VAL A 36 3.36 -9.97 -3.64
CA VAL A 36 4.82 -9.88 -3.83
C VAL A 36 5.11 -9.53 -5.29
N GLY A 37 6.08 -8.65 -5.52
CA GLY A 37 6.42 -8.18 -6.87
C GLY A 37 5.50 -7.08 -7.42
N ILE A 38 4.46 -6.68 -6.68
CA ILE A 38 3.65 -5.50 -6.99
C ILE A 38 4.26 -4.26 -6.31
N LYS A 39 4.08 -3.08 -6.91
CA LYS A 39 4.48 -1.80 -6.29
C LYS A 39 3.62 -1.48 -5.07
N ALA A 40 4.26 -1.08 -3.98
CA ALA A 40 3.58 -0.72 -2.74
C ALA A 40 2.52 0.39 -2.93
N GLY A 41 2.77 1.33 -3.85
CA GLY A 41 1.85 2.44 -4.15
C GLY A 41 0.46 2.02 -4.62
N CYS A 42 0.27 0.82 -5.17
CA CYS A 42 -1.05 0.31 -5.58
C CYS A 42 -2.01 0.15 -4.38
N PHE A 43 -1.48 -0.07 -3.19
CA PHE A 43 -2.27 -0.32 -1.98
C PHE A 43 -2.51 0.96 -1.14
N ALA A 44 -1.96 2.10 -1.56
CA ALA A 44 -2.07 3.37 -0.85
C ALA A 44 -2.77 4.44 -1.74
N PRO A 45 -4.12 4.43 -1.82
CA PRO A 45 -4.86 5.36 -2.67
C PRO A 45 -4.67 6.80 -2.19
N THR A 46 -4.34 7.69 -3.12
CA THR A 46 -4.03 9.11 -2.84
C THR A 46 -5.24 10.03 -2.93
N ARG A 47 -6.31 9.59 -3.61
CA ARG A 47 -7.54 10.37 -3.82
C ARG A 47 -8.71 9.67 -3.16
N LYS A 48 -9.56 10.43 -2.47
CA LYS A 48 -10.82 9.92 -1.92
C LYS A 48 -11.82 9.67 -3.05
N PRO A 49 -12.56 8.56 -3.04
CA PRO A 49 -13.63 8.35 -4.00
C PRO A 49 -14.71 9.43 -3.81
N ARG A 50 -15.08 10.11 -4.90
CA ARG A 50 -16.21 11.06 -4.89
C ARG A 50 -17.48 10.30 -5.24
N LYS A 51 -18.47 10.31 -4.35
CA LYS A 51 -19.83 9.89 -4.70
C LYS A 51 -20.50 11.05 -5.43
N ASN A 52 -20.99 10.83 -6.64
CA ASN A 52 -21.82 11.82 -7.32
C ASN A 52 -23.18 11.84 -6.61
N LYS A 53 -23.58 13.00 -6.11
CA LYS A 53 -24.92 13.21 -5.53
C LYS A 53 -25.88 13.37 -6.71
N LYS A 54 -26.31 12.26 -7.29
CA LYS A 54 -27.56 12.27 -8.05
C LYS A 54 -28.71 12.45 -7.06
#